data_AF-A0A8S3S760-F1
#
_entry.id   AF-A0A8S3S760-F1
#
_cell.length_a   1.000
_cell.length_b   1.000
_cell.length_c   1.000
_cell.angle_alpha   90.00
_cell.angle_beta   90.00
_cell.angle_gamma   90.00
#
_symmetry.space_group_name_H-M   'P 1'
#
loop_
_entity.id
_entity.type
_entity.pdbx_description
1 polymer ?
#
loop_
_entity_poly.entity_id
_entity_poly.type
_entity_poly.pdbx_seq_one_letter_code
_entity_poly.pdbx_strand_id
1 'polypeptide(L)'
;MHKETDDEIEAAENKLKENCRALNLTFRNETPRNGNCLFEAVSSQLRDLGLRERSAEEMRQEVIDYLMENRNFQGVDGSVNIEHFIDSRFEDWARNMRHNGVFADHVVVVGLAYMLETNMLIVTSNPQSNPDNCMNHIVGRIDYRGTPILLGHVWENHYHSLIHVDDRRQNDRLEEHRKELDEDDAVVSADINIMLAAGTAIREMKIKGKVSSFAPVARTIGIPQSSSNAKLSNTNDDEESEYEGM
;
A
#
# COMPACT_ATOMS: atom_id res chain seq x y z
N MET A 1 13.35 12.99 13.58
CA MET A 1 12.10 12.22 13.45
C MET A 1 11.09 12.86 14.40
N HIS A 2 10.13 13.61 13.86
CA HIS A 2 9.03 14.13 14.67
C HIS A 2 8.16 12.93 15.04
N LYS A 3 7.96 12.67 16.33
CA LYS A 3 6.98 11.68 16.75
C LYS A 3 5.62 12.36 16.64
N GLU A 4 4.75 11.85 15.78
CA GLU A 4 3.36 12.31 15.69
C GLU A 4 2.71 12.21 17.08
N THR A 5 1.94 13.23 17.41
CA THR A 5 1.11 13.27 18.61
C THR A 5 -0.10 12.35 18.46
N ASP A 6 -0.65 11.88 19.58
CA ASP A 6 -1.85 11.04 19.56
C ASP A 6 -3.02 11.74 18.84
N ASP A 7 -3.11 13.07 18.98
CA ASP A 7 -4.10 13.92 18.28
C ASP A 7 -3.93 13.90 16.75
N GLU A 8 -2.68 13.92 16.26
CA GLU A 8 -2.38 13.86 14.82
C GLU A 8 -2.74 12.48 14.24
N ILE A 9 -2.47 11.42 14.99
CA ILE A 9 -2.83 10.05 14.61
C ILE A 9 -4.36 9.90 14.56
N GLU A 10 -5.08 10.41 15.57
CA GLU A 10 -6.54 10.37 15.61
C GLU A 10 -7.14 11.18 14.45
N ALA A 11 -6.60 12.37 14.16
CA ALA A 11 -7.03 13.17 13.02
C ALA A 11 -6.83 12.44 11.68
N ALA A 12 -5.68 11.79 11.50
CA ALA A 12 -5.39 10.98 10.32
C ALA A 12 -6.35 9.78 10.20
N GLU A 13 -6.65 9.08 11.30
CA GLU A 13 -7.62 7.99 11.29
C GLU A 13 -9.04 8.47 10.93
N ASN A 14 -9.47 9.60 11.49
CA ASN A 14 -10.78 10.17 11.22
C ASN A 14 -10.90 10.60 9.76
N LYS A 15 -9.85 11.21 9.20
CA LYS A 15 -9.76 11.54 7.78
C LYS A 15 -9.83 10.29 6.90
N LEU A 16 -9.14 9.20 7.28
CA LEU A 16 -9.23 7.93 6.55
C LEU A 16 -10.66 7.39 6.55
N LYS A 17 -11.32 7.41 7.72
CA LYS A 17 -12.72 6.97 7.88
C LYS A 17 -13.65 7.77 6.95
N GLU A 18 -13.47 9.09 6.85
CA GLU A 18 -14.24 9.94 5.95
C GLU A 18 -14.01 9.59 4.48
N ASN A 19 -12.75 9.46 4.06
CA ASN A 19 -12.39 9.12 2.69
C ASN A 19 -12.94 7.72 2.29
N CYS A 20 -12.83 6.73 3.18
CA CYS A 20 -13.43 5.41 2.98
C CYS A 20 -14.95 5.48 2.80
N ARG A 21 -15.65 6.25 3.64
CA ARG A 21 -17.11 6.43 3.54
C ARG A 21 -17.52 7.05 2.19
N ALA A 22 -16.78 8.04 1.72
CA ALA A 22 -17.05 8.66 0.41
C ALA A 22 -16.97 7.66 -0.76
N LEU A 23 -16.16 6.60 -0.60
CA LEU A 23 -15.95 5.54 -1.57
C LEU A 23 -16.81 4.28 -1.31
N ASN A 24 -17.73 4.31 -0.33
CA ASN A 24 -18.52 3.15 0.11
C ASN A 24 -17.63 1.97 0.56
N LEU A 25 -16.52 2.28 1.23
CA LEU A 25 -15.56 1.35 1.81
C LEU A 25 -15.59 1.44 3.34
N THR A 26 -15.23 0.35 4.00
CA THR A 26 -15.06 0.27 5.46
C THR A 26 -13.86 -0.60 5.81
N PHE A 27 -13.38 -0.47 7.05
CA PHE A 27 -12.36 -1.36 7.60
C PHE A 27 -12.91 -2.78 7.71
N ARG A 28 -12.09 -3.75 7.33
CA ARG A 28 -12.44 -5.16 7.46
C ARG A 28 -12.22 -5.63 8.90
N ASN A 29 -10.97 -5.61 9.33
CA ASN A 29 -10.51 -6.03 10.65
C ASN A 29 -9.46 -5.05 11.17
N GLU A 30 -9.26 -5.05 12.47
CA GLU A 30 -8.11 -4.37 13.07
C GLU A 30 -6.81 -4.99 12.54
N THR A 31 -5.87 -4.14 12.14
CA THR A 31 -4.55 -4.55 11.66
C THR A 31 -3.53 -4.22 12.74
N PRO A 32 -2.66 -5.15 13.17
CA PRO A 32 -1.69 -4.86 14.23
C PRO A 32 -0.73 -3.72 13.87
N ARG A 33 -0.50 -2.79 14.80
CA ARG A 33 0.48 -1.69 14.67
C ARG A 33 1.89 -2.13 15.08
N ASN A 34 2.40 -3.19 14.47
CA ASN A 34 3.69 -3.82 14.81
C ASN A 34 4.78 -3.65 13.73
N GLY A 35 4.54 -2.77 12.75
CA GLY A 35 5.43 -2.58 11.59
C GLY A 35 5.31 -3.62 10.47
N ASN A 36 4.51 -4.68 10.67
CA ASN A 36 4.11 -5.61 9.61
C ASN A 36 2.75 -5.26 8.98
N CYS A 37 2.14 -4.12 9.37
CA CYS A 37 0.76 -3.79 9.03
C CYS A 37 0.42 -3.85 7.53
N LEU A 38 1.32 -3.45 6.63
CA LEU A 38 1.10 -3.60 5.19
C LEU A 38 0.88 -5.07 4.81
N PHE A 39 1.79 -5.95 5.24
CA PHE A 39 1.75 -7.37 4.91
C PHE A 39 0.56 -8.08 5.56
N GLU A 40 0.20 -7.71 6.79
CA GLU A 40 -1.00 -8.22 7.46
C GLU A 40 -2.27 -7.81 6.72
N ALA A 41 -2.36 -6.53 6.30
CA ALA A 41 -3.51 -6.02 5.56
C ALA A 41 -3.65 -6.70 4.19
N VAL A 42 -2.55 -6.93 3.47
CA VAL A 42 -2.52 -7.64 2.19
C VAL A 42 -2.82 -9.12 2.37
N SER A 43 -2.25 -9.79 3.38
CA SER A 43 -2.57 -11.19 3.71
C SER A 43 -4.07 -11.37 3.95
N SER A 44 -4.69 -10.46 4.70
CA SER A 44 -6.13 -10.47 4.90
C SER A 44 -6.94 -10.27 3.61
N GLN A 45 -6.43 -9.51 2.63
CA GLN A 45 -7.09 -9.37 1.33
C GLN A 45 -6.94 -10.63 0.49
N LEU A 46 -5.75 -11.26 0.46
CA LEU A 46 -5.51 -12.49 -0.31
C LEU A 46 -6.45 -13.62 0.11
N ARG A 47 -6.63 -13.80 1.42
CA ARG A 47 -7.56 -14.80 1.97
C ARG A 47 -9.00 -14.56 1.51
N ASP A 48 -9.45 -13.30 1.53
CA ASP A 48 -10.82 -12.96 1.11
C ASP A 48 -11.03 -13.12 -0.39
N LEU A 49 -10.02 -12.80 -1.18
CA LEU A 49 -10.05 -12.98 -2.63
C LEU A 49 -9.91 -14.44 -3.08
N GLY A 50 -9.76 -15.39 -2.14
CA GLY A 50 -9.51 -16.80 -2.45
C GLY A 50 -8.16 -17.02 -3.17
N LEU A 51 -7.23 -16.08 -3.03
CA LEU A 51 -5.89 -16.18 -3.57
C LEU A 51 -4.99 -16.97 -2.62
N ARG A 52 -3.81 -17.39 -3.10
CA ARG A 52 -2.83 -18.10 -2.27
C ARG A 52 -2.50 -17.29 -1.02
N GLU A 53 -2.97 -17.79 0.12
CA GLU A 53 -2.69 -17.23 1.43
C GLU A 53 -1.19 -17.27 1.76
N ARG A 54 -0.73 -16.24 2.45
CA ARG A 54 0.63 -16.06 2.93
C ARG A 54 0.58 -15.35 4.26
N SER A 55 1.38 -15.75 5.22
CA SER A 55 1.59 -14.96 6.43
C SER A 55 2.27 -13.62 6.10
N ALA A 56 2.18 -12.65 7.01
CA ALA A 56 2.86 -11.37 6.86
C ALA A 56 4.39 -11.53 6.74
N GLU A 57 4.96 -12.50 7.45
CA GLU A 57 6.40 -12.78 7.45
C GLU A 57 6.86 -13.42 6.14
N GLU A 58 6.12 -14.42 5.65
CA GLU A 58 6.39 -15.04 4.34
C GLU A 58 6.28 -14.02 3.22
N MET A 59 5.21 -13.20 3.22
CA MET A 59 5.01 -12.17 2.22
C MET A 59 6.12 -11.12 2.21
N ARG A 60 6.62 -10.74 3.40
CA ARG A 60 7.78 -9.86 3.54
C ARG A 60 9.02 -10.48 2.89
N GLN A 61 9.31 -11.75 3.15
CA GLN A 61 10.49 -12.39 2.52
C GLN A 61 10.32 -12.49 1.00
N GLU A 62 9.17 -13.01 0.55
CA GLU A 62 8.90 -13.24 -0.87
C GLU A 62 8.99 -11.93 -1.69
N VAL A 63 8.46 -10.82 -1.20
CA VAL A 63 8.52 -9.56 -1.97
C VAL A 63 9.94 -8.99 -2.03
N ILE A 64 10.73 -9.15 -0.97
CA ILE A 64 12.12 -8.67 -1.00
C ILE A 64 12.99 -9.58 -1.87
N ASP A 65 12.76 -10.90 -1.86
CA ASP A 65 13.38 -11.81 -2.84
C ASP A 65 13.03 -11.40 -4.27
N TYR A 66 11.74 -11.16 -4.53
CA TYR A 66 11.26 -10.71 -5.83
C TYR A 66 11.94 -9.41 -6.28
N LEU A 67 12.04 -8.41 -5.41
CA LEU A 67 12.66 -7.11 -5.71
C LEU A 67 14.18 -7.24 -5.95
N MET A 68 14.85 -8.16 -5.24
CA MET A 68 16.27 -8.45 -5.45
C MET A 68 16.56 -9.05 -6.83
N GLU A 69 15.64 -9.90 -7.31
CA GLU A 69 15.71 -10.54 -8.62
C GLU A 69 15.22 -9.62 -9.76
N ASN A 70 14.33 -8.67 -9.45
CA ASN A 70 13.63 -7.84 -10.42
C ASN A 70 13.78 -6.35 -10.10
N ARG A 71 14.96 -5.79 -10.37
CA ARG A 71 15.24 -4.36 -10.11
C ARG A 71 14.67 -3.41 -11.15
N ASN A 72 14.38 -3.92 -12.34
CA ASN A 72 13.77 -3.17 -13.42
C ASN A 72 12.37 -3.73 -13.66
N PHE A 73 11.37 -2.96 -13.26
CA PHE A 73 9.98 -3.28 -13.53
C PHE A 73 9.60 -2.79 -14.92
N GLN A 74 9.03 -3.69 -15.72
CA GLN A 74 8.44 -3.34 -17.00
C GLN A 74 6.92 -3.34 -16.82
N GLY A 75 6.35 -2.15 -16.71
CA GLY A 75 4.92 -1.93 -16.55
C GLY A 75 4.25 -1.47 -17.84
N VAL A 76 2.93 -1.30 -17.75
CA VAL A 76 2.11 -0.75 -18.84
C VAL A 76 2.49 0.68 -19.23
N ASP A 77 3.04 1.45 -18.28
CA ASP A 77 3.44 2.85 -18.46
C ASP A 77 4.95 3.03 -18.73
N GLY A 78 5.68 1.92 -18.92
CA GLY A 78 7.12 1.92 -19.23
C GLY A 78 7.98 1.18 -18.21
N SER A 79 9.30 1.37 -18.32
CA SER A 79 10.28 0.74 -17.44
C SER A 79 10.60 1.63 -16.23
N VAL A 80 10.56 1.07 -15.03
CA VAL A 80 10.92 1.73 -13.77
C VAL A 80 12.06 0.95 -13.11
N ASN A 81 13.18 1.62 -12.81
CA ASN A 81 14.22 1.05 -11.96
C ASN A 81 13.93 1.42 -10.50
N ILE A 82 13.66 0.42 -9.66
CA ILE A 82 13.30 0.63 -8.25
C ILE A 82 14.46 1.18 -7.40
N GLU A 83 15.71 0.95 -7.82
CA GLU A 83 16.89 1.43 -7.08
C GLU A 83 16.93 2.96 -7.02
N HIS A 84 16.36 3.66 -8.01
CA HIS A 84 16.34 5.11 -8.04
C HIS A 84 15.47 5.74 -6.93
N PHE A 85 14.66 4.92 -6.24
CA PHE A 85 13.80 5.37 -5.15
C PHE A 85 14.35 5.00 -3.77
N ILE A 86 15.58 4.46 -3.72
CA ILE A 86 16.24 4.01 -2.50
C ILE A 86 17.49 4.85 -2.29
N ASP A 87 17.54 5.57 -1.17
CA ASP A 87 18.65 6.49 -0.86
C ASP A 87 19.95 5.78 -0.44
N SER A 88 19.87 4.50 -0.08
CA SER A 88 21.00 3.68 0.35
C SER A 88 21.39 2.64 -0.71
N ARG A 89 22.44 1.86 -0.42
CA ARG A 89 22.75 0.71 -1.27
C ARG A 89 21.57 -0.26 -1.24
N PHE A 90 21.13 -0.68 -2.42
CA PHE A 90 19.96 -1.55 -2.57
C PHE A 90 20.05 -2.81 -1.69
N GLU A 91 21.22 -3.44 -1.60
CA GLU A 91 21.42 -4.64 -0.78
C GLU A 91 21.28 -4.36 0.72
N ASP A 92 21.68 -3.18 1.18
CA ASP A 92 21.57 -2.78 2.59
C ASP A 92 20.13 -2.42 2.94
N TRP A 93 19.44 -1.71 2.04
CA TRP A 93 18.00 -1.47 2.12
C TRP A 93 17.23 -2.80 2.18
N ALA A 94 17.50 -3.73 1.26
CA ALA A 94 16.81 -5.02 1.19
C ALA A 94 17.06 -5.84 2.47
N ARG A 95 18.30 -5.87 2.97
CA ARG A 95 18.62 -6.55 4.24
C ARG A 95 17.83 -5.97 5.41
N ASN A 96 17.71 -4.65 5.48
CA ASN A 96 16.91 -3.99 6.51
C ASN A 96 15.42 -4.32 6.36
N MET A 97 14.88 -4.24 5.13
CA MET A 97 13.46 -4.44 4.85
C MET A 97 12.96 -5.86 5.12
N ARG A 98 13.88 -6.86 5.14
CA ARG A 98 13.56 -8.24 5.55
C ARG A 98 13.24 -8.39 7.04
N HIS A 99 13.65 -7.46 7.89
CA HIS A 99 13.42 -7.59 9.33
C HIS A 99 11.95 -7.36 9.68
N ASN A 100 11.41 -8.25 10.51
CA ASN A 100 10.08 -8.10 11.08
C ASN A 100 9.97 -6.76 11.83
N GLY A 101 8.84 -6.09 11.64
CA GLY A 101 8.55 -4.80 12.26
C GLY A 101 9.21 -3.59 11.59
N VAL A 102 10.01 -3.76 10.54
CA VAL A 102 10.45 -2.65 9.70
C VAL A 102 9.30 -2.18 8.82
N PHE A 103 9.00 -0.88 8.86
CA PHE A 103 7.89 -0.30 8.11
C PHE A 103 8.16 -0.42 6.62
N ALA A 104 7.20 -0.94 5.89
CA ALA A 104 7.28 -1.03 4.44
C ALA A 104 7.16 0.36 3.81
N ASP A 105 7.98 0.63 2.81
CA ASP A 105 7.93 1.84 2.01
C ASP A 105 7.14 1.62 0.71
N HIS A 106 7.09 2.68 -0.11
CA HIS A 106 6.41 2.65 -1.40
C HIS A 106 7.03 1.65 -2.40
N VAL A 107 8.33 1.35 -2.31
CA VAL A 107 9.00 0.36 -3.17
C VAL A 107 8.43 -1.03 -2.88
N VAL A 108 8.24 -1.36 -1.61
CA VAL A 108 7.58 -2.62 -1.21
C VAL A 108 6.14 -2.69 -1.71
N VAL A 109 5.38 -1.60 -1.63
CA VAL A 109 3.98 -1.56 -2.13
C VAL A 109 3.92 -1.86 -3.62
N VAL A 110 4.78 -1.22 -4.43
CA VAL A 110 4.86 -1.50 -5.88
C VAL A 110 5.33 -2.93 -6.12
N GLY A 111 6.34 -3.40 -5.38
CA GLY A 111 6.83 -4.77 -5.46
C GLY A 111 5.74 -5.81 -5.21
N LEU A 112 4.87 -5.59 -4.21
CA LEU A 112 3.73 -6.47 -3.94
C LEU A 112 2.74 -6.50 -5.11
N ALA A 113 2.38 -5.34 -5.67
CA ALA A 113 1.47 -5.28 -6.82
C ALA A 113 2.02 -6.04 -8.04
N TYR A 114 3.33 -5.95 -8.29
CA TYR A 114 4.01 -6.66 -9.37
C TYR A 114 4.13 -8.16 -9.11
N MET A 115 4.58 -8.55 -7.91
CA MET A 115 4.77 -9.94 -7.51
C MET A 115 3.45 -10.71 -7.48
N LEU A 116 2.37 -10.08 -7.00
CA LEU A 116 1.04 -10.68 -6.91
C LEU A 116 0.24 -10.56 -8.21
N GLU A 117 0.77 -9.85 -9.21
CA GLU A 117 0.10 -9.56 -10.49
C GLU A 117 -1.32 -9.01 -10.30
N THR A 118 -1.50 -8.21 -9.25
CA THR A 118 -2.81 -7.73 -8.80
C THR A 118 -2.73 -6.24 -8.50
N ASN A 119 -3.69 -5.48 -9.03
CA ASN A 119 -3.79 -4.05 -8.76
C ASN A 119 -4.10 -3.79 -7.29
N MET A 120 -3.55 -2.70 -6.75
CA MET A 120 -3.86 -2.24 -5.40
C MET A 120 -4.54 -0.87 -5.45
N LEU A 121 -5.62 -0.71 -4.70
CA LEU A 121 -6.25 0.58 -4.46
C LEU A 121 -6.05 0.97 -3.00
N ILE A 122 -5.39 2.10 -2.78
CA ILE A 122 -4.99 2.55 -1.45
C ILE A 122 -5.67 3.87 -1.15
N VAL A 123 -6.63 3.84 -0.24
CA VAL A 123 -7.27 5.06 0.29
C VAL A 123 -6.33 5.69 1.31
N THR A 124 -5.94 6.95 1.12
CA THR A 124 -4.99 7.65 1.99
C THR A 124 -5.69 8.64 2.90
N SER A 125 -5.11 8.88 4.08
CA SER A 125 -5.48 9.98 4.96
C SER A 125 -4.56 11.20 4.85
N ASN A 126 -3.77 11.30 3.77
CA ASN A 126 -2.92 12.47 3.51
C ASN A 126 -3.72 13.76 3.78
N PRO A 127 -3.19 14.74 4.54
CA PRO A 127 -3.92 15.98 4.85
C PRO A 127 -4.42 16.75 3.62
N GLN A 128 -3.76 16.62 2.48
CA GLN A 128 -4.11 17.24 1.20
C GLN A 128 -5.14 16.43 0.38
N SER A 129 -5.52 15.25 0.87
CA SER A 129 -6.52 14.40 0.21
C SER A 129 -7.95 14.92 0.40
N ASN A 130 -8.76 14.70 -0.62
CA ASN A 130 -10.18 14.96 -0.69
C ASN A 130 -10.88 13.79 -1.42
N PRO A 131 -12.23 13.75 -1.46
CA PRO A 131 -12.94 12.63 -2.08
C PRO A 131 -12.56 12.33 -3.53
N ASP A 132 -12.04 13.31 -4.28
CA ASP A 132 -11.69 13.15 -5.69
C ASP A 132 -10.27 12.63 -5.91
N ASN A 133 -9.38 12.69 -4.90
CA ASN A 133 -7.97 12.27 -5.02
C ASN A 133 -7.47 11.41 -3.85
N CYS A 134 -8.35 10.94 -2.97
CA CYS A 134 -7.98 10.15 -1.80
C CYS A 134 -7.61 8.69 -2.10
N MET A 135 -7.70 8.23 -3.35
CA MET A 135 -7.43 6.85 -3.73
C MET A 135 -6.27 6.77 -4.71
N ASN A 136 -5.19 6.12 -4.29
CA ASN A 136 -4.05 5.81 -5.14
C ASN A 136 -4.26 4.47 -5.83
N HIS A 137 -3.98 4.40 -7.13
CA HIS A 137 -4.05 3.16 -7.90
C HIS A 137 -2.64 2.70 -8.27
N ILE A 138 -2.24 1.55 -7.73
CA ILE A 138 -0.97 0.90 -8.05
C ILE A 138 -1.28 -0.24 -9.02
N VAL A 139 -0.87 -0.07 -10.27
CA VAL A 139 -1.07 -1.07 -11.32
C VAL A 139 -0.01 -2.15 -11.18
N GLY A 140 -0.43 -3.41 -11.19
CA GLY A 140 0.47 -4.55 -11.18
C GLY A 140 1.24 -4.71 -12.51
N ARG A 141 2.01 -5.80 -12.62
CA ARG A 141 2.82 -6.10 -13.83
C ARG A 141 1.95 -6.20 -15.10
N ILE A 142 0.73 -6.69 -14.94
CA ILE A 142 -0.27 -6.82 -16.00
C ILE A 142 -1.46 -5.96 -15.58
N ASP A 143 -2.17 -5.32 -16.53
CA ASP A 143 -3.50 -4.73 -16.29
C ASP A 143 -4.51 -5.86 -16.01
N TYR A 144 -4.37 -6.47 -14.84
CA TYR A 144 -5.20 -7.56 -14.38
C TYR A 144 -6.59 -7.02 -14.08
N ARG A 145 -7.58 -7.56 -14.77
CA ARG A 145 -9.00 -7.19 -14.69
C ARG A 145 -9.75 -7.94 -13.59
N GLY A 146 -9.06 -8.38 -12.55
CA GLY A 146 -9.71 -8.98 -11.38
C GLY A 146 -9.90 -7.98 -10.26
N THR A 147 -10.48 -8.44 -9.15
CA THR A 147 -10.72 -7.61 -7.98
C THR A 147 -9.39 -7.10 -7.39
N PRO A 148 -9.23 -5.78 -7.23
CA PRO A 148 -8.02 -5.21 -6.66
C PRO A 148 -7.94 -5.47 -5.15
N ILE A 149 -6.72 -5.47 -4.62
CA ILE A 149 -6.46 -5.43 -3.19
C ILE A 149 -6.84 -4.04 -2.67
N LEU A 150 -7.73 -3.97 -1.67
CA LEU A 150 -8.23 -2.73 -1.08
C LEU A 150 -7.56 -2.44 0.25
N LEU A 151 -6.81 -1.34 0.33
CA LEU A 151 -6.08 -0.92 1.54
C LEU A 151 -6.44 0.50 1.95
N GLY A 152 -6.40 0.76 3.25
CA GLY A 152 -6.43 2.10 3.84
C GLY A 152 -5.06 2.42 4.40
N HIS A 153 -4.59 3.65 4.21
CA HIS A 153 -3.30 4.13 4.70
C HIS A 153 -3.51 5.36 5.56
N VAL A 154 -3.28 5.18 6.87
CA VAL A 154 -3.10 6.28 7.83
C VAL A 154 -1.73 6.88 7.54
N TRP A 155 -1.73 8.13 7.09
CA TRP A 155 -0.57 8.88 6.59
C TRP A 155 0.70 8.60 7.40
N GLU A 156 1.74 8.12 6.72
CA GLU A 156 3.07 7.78 7.26
C GLU A 156 3.13 6.73 8.38
N ASN A 157 2.01 6.11 8.75
CA ASN A 157 1.90 5.41 10.02
C ASN A 157 1.41 3.96 9.88
N HIS A 158 0.26 3.72 9.26
CA HIS A 158 -0.42 2.43 9.39
C HIS A 158 -1.28 2.03 8.20
N TYR A 159 -1.33 0.72 7.91
CA TYR A 159 -2.17 0.14 6.87
C TYR A 159 -3.31 -0.67 7.46
N HIS A 160 -4.46 -0.58 6.81
CA HIS A 160 -5.65 -1.38 7.10
C HIS A 160 -6.12 -2.13 5.86
N SER A 161 -6.69 -3.31 6.10
CA SER A 161 -7.46 -4.05 5.10
C SER A 161 -8.86 -3.43 4.96
N LEU A 162 -9.30 -3.12 3.75
CA LEU A 162 -10.63 -2.54 3.49
C LEU A 162 -11.58 -3.54 2.82
N ILE A 163 -12.87 -3.24 2.86
CA ILE A 163 -13.92 -4.00 2.19
C ILE A 163 -15.02 -3.03 1.75
N HIS A 164 -15.74 -3.34 0.68
CA HIS A 164 -16.97 -2.62 0.37
C HIS A 164 -18.02 -2.83 1.45
N VAL A 165 -18.74 -1.76 1.80
CA VAL A 165 -19.80 -1.81 2.82
C VAL A 165 -20.86 -2.86 2.47
N ASP A 166 -21.16 -3.02 1.19
CA ASP A 166 -22.16 -3.99 0.74
C ASP A 166 -21.67 -5.44 0.86
N ASP A 167 -20.37 -5.71 0.63
CA ASP A 167 -19.77 -7.04 0.85
C ASP A 167 -19.73 -7.34 2.35
N ARG A 168 -19.39 -6.35 3.19
CA ARG A 168 -19.41 -6.50 4.65
C ARG A 168 -20.78 -6.90 5.17
N ARG A 169 -21.84 -6.23 4.73
CA ARG A 169 -23.22 -6.55 5.11
C ARG A 169 -23.63 -7.95 4.67
N GLN A 170 -23.17 -8.41 3.51
CA GLN A 170 -23.44 -9.77 3.05
C GLN A 170 -22.70 -10.79 3.91
N ASN A 171 -21.43 -10.56 4.22
CA ASN A 171 -20.65 -11.42 5.12
C ASN A 171 -21.28 -11.51 6.50
N ASP A 172 -21.69 -10.38 7.09
CA ASP A 172 -22.33 -10.35 8.42
C ASP A 172 -23.63 -11.19 8.43
N ARG A 173 -24.47 -11.07 7.40
CA ARG A 173 -25.71 -11.89 7.26
C ARG A 173 -25.41 -13.38 7.10
N LEU A 174 -24.37 -13.73 6.35
CA LEU A 174 -23.97 -15.11 6.15
C LEU A 174 -23.40 -15.71 7.44
N GLU A 175 -22.64 -14.94 8.21
CA GLU A 175 -22.14 -15.37 9.52
C GLU A 175 -23.27 -15.56 10.53
N GLU A 176 -24.27 -14.68 10.54
CA GLU A 176 -25.49 -14.85 11.33
C GLU A 176 -26.21 -16.15 10.94
N HIS A 177 -26.43 -16.36 9.65
CA HIS A 177 -27.08 -17.59 9.16
C HIS A 177 -26.28 -18.85 9.49
N ARG A 178 -24.94 -18.81 9.37
CA ARG A 178 -24.06 -19.94 9.73
C ARG A 178 -24.10 -20.27 11.21
N LYS A 179 -24.35 -19.29 12.09
CA LYS A 179 -24.54 -19.52 13.54
C LYS A 179 -25.92 -20.10 13.86
N GLU A 180 -26.90 -19.93 12.98
CA GLU A 180 -28.25 -20.49 13.13
C GLU A 180 -28.39 -21.91 12.55
N LEU A 181 -27.48 -22.32 11.68
CA LEU A 181 -27.43 -23.70 11.16
C LEU A 181 -26.78 -24.63 12.18
N ASP A 182 -27.49 -25.68 12.58
CA ASP A 182 -26.93 -26.77 13.41
C ASP A 182 -25.75 -27.45 12.67
N GLU A 183 -24.78 -27.97 13.43
CA GLU A 183 -23.47 -28.47 12.93
C GLU A 183 -23.53 -29.64 11.91
N ASP A 184 -24.71 -30.17 11.58
CA ASP A 184 -24.88 -31.40 10.80
C ASP A 184 -25.03 -31.22 9.27
N ASP A 185 -25.18 -29.99 8.74
CA ASP A 185 -25.42 -29.75 7.30
C ASP A 185 -24.23 -29.09 6.55
N ALA A 186 -23.16 -29.86 6.34
CA ALA A 186 -21.91 -29.41 5.69
C ALA A 186 -22.04 -28.99 4.21
N VAL A 187 -23.16 -29.27 3.55
CA VAL A 187 -23.35 -29.05 2.09
C VAL A 187 -23.58 -27.57 1.74
N VAL A 188 -24.10 -26.77 2.69
CA VAL A 188 -24.45 -25.35 2.46
C VAL A 188 -23.21 -24.43 2.37
N SER A 189 -22.09 -24.84 2.96
CA SER A 189 -20.84 -24.07 3.02
C SER A 189 -20.21 -23.81 1.64
N ALA A 190 -20.29 -24.77 0.71
CA ALA A 190 -19.64 -24.67 -0.59
C ALA A 190 -20.36 -23.67 -1.53
N ASP A 191 -21.70 -23.64 -1.51
CA ASP A 191 -22.50 -22.75 -2.35
C ASP A 191 -22.37 -21.28 -1.93
N ILE A 192 -22.16 -21.02 -0.63
CA ILE A 192 -21.90 -19.68 -0.09
C ILE A 192 -20.58 -19.11 -0.64
N ASN A 193 -19.51 -19.92 -0.72
CA ASN A 193 -18.22 -19.49 -1.25
C ASN A 193 -18.28 -19.14 -2.75
N ILE A 194 -19.12 -19.84 -3.53
CA ILE A 194 -19.34 -19.55 -4.95
C ILE A 194 -20.11 -18.23 -5.12
N MET A 195 -21.12 -17.96 -4.27
CA MET A 195 -21.86 -16.69 -4.29
C MET A 195 -20.99 -15.48 -3.94
N LEU A 196 -20.05 -15.62 -3.00
CA LEU A 196 -19.09 -14.59 -2.60
C LEU A 196 -18.20 -14.17 -3.78
N ALA A 197 -17.60 -15.13 -4.48
CA ALA A 197 -16.75 -14.86 -5.64
C ALA A 197 -17.50 -14.16 -6.79
N ALA A 198 -18.77 -14.52 -7.00
CA ALA A 198 -19.61 -13.93 -8.06
C ALA A 198 -20.07 -12.49 -7.73
N GLY A 199 -20.34 -12.18 -6.46
CA GLY A 199 -20.75 -10.85 -6.02
C GLY A 199 -19.66 -9.78 -6.21
N THR A 200 -18.41 -10.15 -5.94
CA THR A 200 -17.24 -9.28 -6.05
C THR A 200 -16.96 -8.86 -7.50
N ALA A 201 -17.12 -9.76 -8.46
CA ALA A 201 -16.88 -9.50 -9.88
C ALA A 201 -17.87 -8.49 -10.51
N ILE A 202 -19.14 -8.50 -10.10
CA ILE A 202 -20.17 -7.60 -10.66
C ILE A 202 -19.96 -6.13 -10.22
N ARG A 203 -19.38 -5.91 -9.03
CA ARG A 203 -19.17 -4.56 -8.46
C ARG A 203 -17.95 -3.83 -9.03
N GLU A 204 -16.97 -4.58 -9.55
CA GLU A 204 -15.80 -4.05 -10.25
C GLU A 204 -16.16 -3.09 -11.39
N MET A 205 -17.29 -3.32 -12.07
CA MET A 205 -17.81 -2.45 -13.14
C MET A 205 -18.25 -1.07 -12.64
N LYS A 206 -18.64 -0.93 -11.37
CA LYS A 206 -19.21 0.30 -10.81
C LYS A 206 -18.15 1.25 -10.24
N ILE A 207 -17.05 0.71 -9.74
CA ILE A 207 -15.88 1.49 -9.28
C ILE A 207 -15.20 2.17 -10.48
N LYS A 208 -15.06 1.45 -11.62
CA LYS A 208 -14.49 1.98 -12.87
C LYS A 208 -15.19 3.25 -13.39
N GLY A 209 -16.47 3.46 -13.05
CA GLY A 209 -17.22 4.67 -13.41
C GLY A 209 -16.90 5.92 -12.58
N LYS A 210 -16.16 5.79 -11.47
CA LYS A 210 -15.78 6.91 -10.58
C LYS A 210 -14.29 7.25 -10.59
N VAL A 211 -13.42 6.35 -11.04
CA VAL A 211 -11.99 6.64 -11.21
C VAL A 211 -11.78 7.42 -12.50
N SER A 212 -11.50 8.72 -12.40
CA SER A 212 -10.92 9.43 -13.55
C SER A 212 -9.51 8.92 -13.78
N SER A 213 -9.20 8.53 -15.01
CA SER A 213 -7.85 8.16 -15.43
C SER A 213 -6.88 9.32 -15.18
N PHE A 214 -5.99 9.18 -14.21
CA PHE A 214 -4.86 10.08 -14.04
C PHE A 214 -3.58 9.35 -14.48
N ALA A 215 -2.88 9.98 -15.42
CA ALA A 215 -1.50 9.62 -15.74
C ALA A 215 -0.62 9.82 -14.49
N PRO A 216 0.43 9.00 -14.30
CA PRO A 216 1.27 9.09 -13.11
C PRO A 216 1.93 10.47 -13.04
N VAL A 217 1.54 11.25 -12.03
CA VAL A 217 2.18 12.52 -11.72
C VAL A 217 3.46 12.22 -10.96
N ALA A 218 4.57 12.12 -11.69
CA ALA A 218 5.88 12.39 -11.13
C ALA A 218 5.96 13.89 -10.76
N ARG A 219 5.39 14.28 -9.63
CA ARG A 219 5.66 15.58 -8.98
C ARG A 219 5.76 15.42 -7.47
N THR A 220 7.00 15.46 -7.03
CA THR A 220 7.49 16.20 -5.85
C THR A 220 6.58 16.17 -4.63
N ILE A 221 6.67 15.08 -3.86
CA ILE A 221 6.34 15.14 -2.43
C ILE A 221 7.53 15.81 -1.76
N GLY A 222 7.29 16.98 -1.17
CA GLY A 222 8.31 17.78 -0.49
C GLY A 222 8.86 17.03 0.72
N ILE A 223 10.15 16.70 0.66
CA ILE A 223 10.93 16.17 1.79
C ILE A 223 11.36 17.37 2.66
N PRO A 224 11.03 17.43 3.96
CA PRO A 224 11.77 18.27 4.88
C PRO A 224 13.17 17.65 5.08
N GLN A 225 14.18 18.27 4.47
CA GLN A 225 15.59 17.97 4.70
C GLN A 225 15.89 18.10 6.20
N SER A 226 16.18 16.99 6.88
CA SER A 226 16.70 17.03 8.23
C SER A 226 18.12 17.57 8.19
N SER A 227 18.31 18.79 8.69
CA SER A 227 19.60 19.42 8.88
C SER A 227 20.46 18.64 9.88
N SER A 228 21.57 18.07 9.41
CA SER A 228 22.73 17.81 10.24
C SER A 228 23.95 18.48 9.62
N ASN A 229 24.30 19.63 10.21
CA ASN A 229 25.56 20.30 10.00
C ASN A 229 26.72 19.36 10.34
N ALA A 230 27.51 19.00 9.33
CA ALA A 230 28.87 18.55 9.53
C ALA A 230 29.80 19.54 8.83
N LYS A 231 30.47 20.36 9.66
CA LYS A 231 31.65 21.13 9.27
C LYS A 231 32.67 20.18 8.65
N LEU A 232 33.04 20.42 7.40
CA LEU A 232 34.32 19.97 6.86
C LEU A 232 35.04 21.21 6.34
N SER A 233 36.03 21.62 7.13
CA SER A 233 37.11 22.50 6.77
C SER A 233 38.03 21.82 5.76
N ASN A 234 38.31 22.50 4.66
CA ASN A 234 39.55 22.47 3.87
C ASN A 234 39.65 23.88 3.30
N THR A 235 40.42 24.84 3.83
CA THR A 235 41.88 24.98 3.90
C THR A 235 42.61 24.56 2.64
N ASN A 236 43.23 25.60 2.06
CA ASN A 236 44.36 25.65 1.14
C ASN A 236 44.01 25.45 -0.33
N ASP A 237 44.54 26.21 -1.26
CA ASP A 237 45.34 27.43 -1.34
C ASP A 237 45.31 27.71 -2.84
N ASP A 238 45.10 28.94 -3.30
CA ASP A 238 45.70 29.41 -4.54
C ASP A 238 45.60 30.93 -4.61
N GLU A 239 46.73 31.51 -4.98
CA GLU A 239 47.20 32.84 -4.66
C GLU A 239 46.53 33.95 -5.48
N GLU A 240 46.49 35.13 -4.86
CA GLU A 240 46.20 36.42 -5.48
C GLU A 240 47.30 36.88 -6.45
N SER A 241 46.91 37.87 -7.26
CA SER A 241 47.70 38.95 -7.86
C SER A 241 48.12 38.77 -9.32
N GLU A 242 48.17 39.79 -10.17
CA GLU A 242 47.58 41.13 -10.21
C GLU A 242 47.72 41.59 -11.68
N TYR A 243 46.93 42.58 -12.04
CA TYR A 243 47.01 43.35 -13.28
C TYR A 243 48.31 44.16 -13.38
N GLU A 244 49.00 44.11 -14.51
CA GLU A 244 49.71 45.19 -15.24
C GLU A 244 50.29 44.54 -16.52
N GLY A 245 50.18 45.01 -17.76
CA GLY A 245 49.82 46.33 -18.26
C GLY A 245 50.92 46.94 -19.13
N MET A 246 51.58 46.21 -20.05
CA MET A 246 52.21 46.70 -21.31
C MET A 246 52.96 45.58 -22.05
#